data_AF-A0A2Z6P1F1-F1
#
_entry.id   AF-A0A2Z6P1F1-F1
#
_cell.length_a   1.000
_cell.length_b   1.000
_cell.length_c   1.000
_cell.angle_alpha   90.00
_cell.angle_beta   90.00
_cell.angle_gamma   90.00
#
_symmetry.space_group_name_H-M   'P 1'
#
loop_
_entity.id
_entity.type
_entity.pdbx_description
1 polymer ?
#
loop_
_entity_poly.entity_id
_entity_poly.type
_entity_poly.pdbx_seq_one_letter_code
_entity_poly.pdbx_strand_id
1 'polypeptide(L)'
;MRNCYTINVTSGTRYLIRATFFYGNYDGLNKPPQFDLHLGTNVWDTVKLFSNELPFDEEAKYKEIIYTASLDYIYIQLCLVNTGKGTPFISAIELRPLNNEAYVLFSELSTFSRYDLGSNREYRYKDDVYDRIWEPYELSSDWRQLNASLNNDELVQNIYKPPAIVMSTAVTPVNASAPLQFHWDADNVNDQYYICLHYTEVEKLAGNETRAFNITLNGDFWYGPVIPKYREAHTLITTISNTGSNQISLLKTEMSTLPPILNAIEIYKRIDFSQSETLQDDVIAMTNINNAYGVARNWQGDPCFPVNYMWEGLNCSIDGNNISRITSLDLSSSELTGNVASSISKLTMLQHL
;
A
#
# COMPACT_ATOMS: atom_id res chain seq x y z
N MET A 1 8.08 -13.82 -18.00
CA MET A 1 8.01 -14.80 -16.89
C MET A 1 7.23 -14.14 -15.75
N ARG A 2 6.20 -14.81 -15.22
CA ARG A 2 5.38 -14.37 -14.09
C ARG A 2 5.37 -15.48 -13.04
N ASN A 3 5.72 -15.16 -11.81
CA ASN A 3 5.71 -16.11 -10.69
C ASN A 3 4.79 -15.57 -9.60
N CYS A 4 3.89 -16.39 -9.07
CA CYS A 4 2.84 -15.95 -8.16
C CYS A 4 2.83 -16.72 -6.85
N TYR A 5 2.58 -16.00 -5.76
CA TYR A 5 2.33 -16.54 -4.43
C TYR A 5 0.84 -16.46 -4.15
N THR A 6 0.21 -17.61 -3.94
CA THR A 6 -1.20 -17.70 -3.50
C THR A 6 -1.23 -17.73 -1.98
N ILE A 7 -1.87 -16.74 -1.37
CA ILE A 7 -1.90 -16.54 0.08
C ILE A 7 -3.35 -16.54 0.54
N ASN A 8 -3.70 -17.46 1.44
CA ASN A 8 -5.05 -17.54 1.98
C ASN A 8 -5.34 -16.32 2.87
N VAL A 9 -6.53 -15.75 2.71
CA VAL A 9 -7.01 -14.58 3.45
C VAL A 9 -8.45 -14.79 3.92
N THR A 10 -8.87 -13.98 4.88
CA THR A 10 -10.28 -13.92 5.27
C THR A 10 -11.01 -12.95 4.35
N SER A 11 -12.02 -13.44 3.64
CA SER A 11 -12.83 -12.66 2.71
C SER A 11 -13.44 -11.42 3.40
N GLY A 12 -13.46 -10.29 2.69
CA GLY A 12 -13.94 -9.01 3.23
C GLY A 12 -13.04 -8.38 4.30
N THR A 13 -11.91 -8.99 4.66
CA THR A 13 -10.96 -8.41 5.61
C THR A 13 -10.00 -7.48 4.91
N ARG A 14 -9.74 -6.34 5.53
CA ARG A 14 -8.75 -5.37 5.09
C ARG A 14 -7.37 -5.73 5.61
N TYR A 15 -6.39 -5.75 4.72
CA TYR A 15 -5.01 -6.07 5.04
C TYR A 15 -4.08 -4.94 4.64
N LEU A 16 -3.11 -4.63 5.50
CA LEU A 16 -1.85 -4.05 5.08
C LEU A 16 -0.97 -5.20 4.58
N ILE A 17 -0.66 -5.19 3.29
CA ILE A 17 0.20 -6.16 2.63
C ILE A 17 1.54 -5.49 2.38
N ARG A 18 2.64 -6.11 2.82
CA ARG A 18 4.00 -5.64 2.56
C ARG A 18 4.79 -6.69 1.78
N ALA A 19 5.41 -6.26 0.68
CA ALA A 19 6.41 -7.03 -0.06
C ALA A 19 7.80 -6.41 0.18
N THR A 20 8.75 -7.21 0.65
CA THR A 20 10.11 -6.74 1.00
C THR A 20 11.15 -7.39 0.10
N PHE A 21 12.14 -6.59 -0.31
CA PHE A 21 13.17 -6.91 -1.29
C PHE A 21 14.54 -6.49 -0.77
N PHE A 22 15.33 -7.47 -0.35
CA PHE A 22 16.75 -7.29 -0.01
C PHE A 22 17.60 -8.04 -1.04
N TYR A 23 18.30 -7.30 -1.92
CA TYR A 23 19.07 -7.90 -3.00
C TYR A 23 20.31 -8.63 -2.47
N GLY A 24 21.11 -7.97 -1.63
CA GLY A 24 22.30 -8.54 -0.99
C GLY A 24 23.26 -9.25 -1.96
N ASN A 25 23.25 -8.87 -3.24
CA ASN A 25 23.96 -9.54 -4.33
C ASN A 25 23.82 -11.08 -4.33
N TYR A 26 22.62 -11.59 -4.09
CA TYR A 26 22.39 -13.05 -3.92
C TYR A 26 22.85 -13.90 -5.13
N ASP A 27 22.91 -13.30 -6.32
CA ASP A 27 23.28 -13.96 -7.59
C ASP A 27 24.74 -13.70 -8.03
N GLY A 28 25.50 -12.89 -7.28
CA GLY A 28 26.88 -12.55 -7.60
C GLY A 28 27.06 -11.65 -8.83
N LEU A 29 25.97 -11.08 -9.38
CA LEU A 29 26.03 -10.27 -10.61
C LEU A 29 26.26 -8.78 -10.35
N ASN A 30 26.11 -8.32 -9.10
CA ASN A 30 26.14 -6.90 -8.71
C ASN A 30 25.26 -6.04 -9.62
N LYS A 31 24.11 -6.57 -10.02
CA LYS A 31 23.18 -5.93 -10.93
C LYS A 31 21.76 -6.07 -10.40
N PRO A 32 21.34 -5.15 -9.50
CA PRO A 32 19.99 -5.17 -8.94
C PRO A 32 18.92 -5.19 -10.04
N PRO A 33 17.92 -6.09 -9.95
CA PRO A 33 16.91 -6.23 -10.98
C PRO A 33 15.83 -5.13 -10.91
N GLN A 34 15.07 -5.00 -11.99
CA GLN A 34 13.79 -4.30 -12.02
C GLN A 34 12.70 -5.20 -12.58
N PHE A 35 11.54 -5.17 -11.93
CA PHE A 35 10.39 -6.01 -12.27
C PHE A 35 9.11 -5.39 -11.74
N ASP A 36 7.97 -5.84 -12.26
CA ASP A 36 6.66 -5.37 -11.79
C ASP A 36 6.12 -6.30 -10.70
N LEU A 37 5.43 -5.70 -9.74
CA LEU A 37 4.71 -6.35 -8.67
C LEU A 37 3.22 -6.23 -8.97
N HIS A 38 2.53 -7.35 -9.02
CA HIS A 38 1.09 -7.41 -9.29
C HIS A 38 0.35 -7.96 -8.08
N LEU A 39 -0.87 -7.47 -7.88
CA LEU A 39 -1.85 -8.09 -7.01
C LEU A 39 -3.03 -8.55 -7.86
N GLY A 40 -3.24 -9.87 -7.91
CA GLY A 40 -4.11 -10.51 -8.88
C GLY A 40 -3.61 -10.26 -10.30
N THR A 41 -4.49 -9.73 -11.15
CA THR A 41 -4.19 -9.33 -12.53
C THR A 41 -3.64 -7.92 -12.64
N ASN A 42 -3.80 -7.09 -11.62
CA ASN A 42 -3.52 -5.66 -11.65
C ASN A 42 -2.06 -5.36 -11.27
N VAL A 43 -1.48 -4.33 -11.91
CA VAL A 43 -0.17 -3.80 -11.53
C VAL A 43 -0.33 -3.05 -10.21
N TRP A 44 0.43 -3.46 -9.20
CA TRP A 44 0.53 -2.73 -7.93
C TRP A 44 1.63 -1.69 -8.03
N ASP A 45 2.87 -2.09 -8.35
CA ASP A 45 4.00 -1.15 -8.44
C ASP A 45 5.14 -1.75 -9.30
N THR A 46 6.13 -0.93 -9.66
CA THR A 46 7.40 -1.37 -10.24
C THR A 46 8.49 -1.33 -9.17
N VAL A 47 9.09 -2.49 -8.92
CA VAL A 47 10.23 -2.61 -8.00
C VAL A 47 11.50 -2.19 -8.75
N LYS A 48 12.12 -1.12 -8.26
CA LYS A 48 13.44 -0.64 -8.73
C LYS A 48 14.39 -0.69 -7.56
N LEU A 49 15.37 -1.58 -7.63
CA LEU A 49 16.39 -1.76 -6.59
C LEU A 49 17.68 -1.03 -6.92
N PHE A 50 17.65 -0.16 -7.93
CA PHE A 50 18.75 0.70 -8.29
C PHE A 50 18.47 2.17 -7.89
N SER A 51 19.36 2.80 -7.13
CA SER A 51 19.44 4.26 -7.01
C SER A 51 20.83 4.76 -7.42
N ASN A 52 20.92 5.94 -8.02
CA ASN A 52 22.22 6.51 -8.39
C ASN A 52 22.99 7.06 -7.16
N GLU A 53 22.48 6.87 -5.95
CA GLU A 53 22.82 7.70 -4.78
C GLU A 53 23.39 6.92 -3.59
N LEU A 54 23.30 5.58 -3.55
CA LEU A 54 23.86 4.77 -2.45
C LEU A 54 24.42 3.43 -2.96
N PRO A 55 25.44 2.84 -2.30
CA PRO A 55 25.89 1.49 -2.58
C PRO A 55 24.75 0.50 -2.31
N PHE A 56 24.30 -0.16 -3.37
CA PHE A 56 23.05 -0.90 -3.54
C PHE A 56 22.83 -2.14 -2.64
N ASP A 57 23.83 -2.53 -1.85
CA ASP A 57 23.92 -3.87 -1.29
C ASP A 57 23.44 -4.01 0.17
N GLU A 58 23.05 -2.90 0.83
CA GLU A 58 22.80 -2.93 2.28
C GLU A 58 21.36 -2.57 2.73
N GLU A 59 20.50 -2.02 1.87
CA GLU A 59 19.17 -1.58 2.29
C GLU A 59 18.03 -2.39 1.64
N ALA A 60 17.09 -2.86 2.46
CA ALA A 60 15.88 -3.51 1.99
C ALA A 60 14.89 -2.45 1.47
N LYS A 61 14.33 -2.66 0.27
CA LYS A 61 13.19 -1.88 -0.22
C LYS A 61 11.89 -2.63 0.07
N TYR A 62 10.84 -1.91 0.40
CA TYR A 62 9.53 -2.49 0.62
C TYR A 62 8.43 -1.73 -0.12
N LYS A 63 7.33 -2.41 -0.40
CA LYS A 63 6.11 -1.84 -0.96
C LYS A 63 4.95 -2.24 -0.07
N GLU A 64 4.12 -1.27 0.32
CA GLU A 64 2.94 -1.49 1.16
C GLU A 64 1.65 -1.08 0.44
N ILE A 65 0.62 -1.91 0.55
CA ILE A 65 -0.73 -1.61 0.06
C ILE A 65 -1.76 -1.99 1.11
N ILE A 66 -2.75 -1.13 1.29
CA ILE A 66 -3.99 -1.47 1.97
C ILE A 66 -4.94 -2.03 0.92
N TYR A 67 -5.31 -3.29 1.09
CA TYR A 67 -6.17 -4.03 0.17
C TYR A 67 -7.30 -4.68 0.95
N THR A 68 -8.52 -4.62 0.41
CA THR A 68 -9.67 -5.32 0.98
C THR A 68 -9.88 -6.61 0.20
N ALA A 69 -9.73 -7.76 0.86
CA ALA A 69 -9.96 -9.05 0.23
C ALA A 69 -11.41 -9.14 -0.28
N SER A 70 -11.58 -9.60 -1.52
CA SER A 70 -12.90 -9.82 -2.10
C SER A 70 -13.76 -10.72 -1.21
N LEU A 71 -15.08 -10.52 -1.24
CA LEU A 71 -16.03 -11.43 -0.61
C LEU A 71 -16.11 -12.77 -1.35
N ASP A 72 -15.76 -12.79 -2.62
CA ASP A 72 -15.84 -13.97 -3.50
C ASP A 72 -14.59 -14.86 -3.43
N TYR A 73 -13.51 -14.37 -2.81
CA TYR A 73 -12.21 -15.05 -2.79
C TYR A 73 -11.69 -15.26 -1.37
N ILE A 74 -11.08 -16.43 -1.14
CA ILE A 74 -10.42 -16.81 0.11
C ILE A 74 -8.89 -16.72 0.03
N TYR A 75 -8.37 -16.15 -1.05
CA TYR A 75 -6.95 -15.97 -1.29
C TYR A 75 -6.68 -14.66 -2.04
N ILE A 76 -5.44 -14.21 -1.96
CA ILE A 76 -4.86 -13.19 -2.85
C ILE A 76 -3.70 -13.81 -3.62
N GLN A 77 -3.44 -13.30 -4.82
CA GLN A 77 -2.26 -13.68 -5.60
C GLN A 77 -1.31 -12.50 -5.71
N LEU A 78 -0.11 -12.64 -5.19
CA LEU A 78 0.97 -11.66 -5.35
C LEU A 78 1.93 -12.19 -6.40
N CYS A 79 2.11 -11.47 -7.51
CA CYS A 79 2.93 -11.94 -8.63
C CYS A 79 4.11 -11.02 -8.92
N LEU A 80 5.27 -11.63 -9.18
CA LEU A 80 6.47 -10.98 -9.67
C LEU A 80 6.57 -11.15 -11.18
N VAL A 81 6.66 -10.06 -11.91
CA VAL A 81 6.60 -10.03 -13.37
C VAL A 81 7.91 -9.51 -13.95
N ASN A 82 8.63 -10.39 -14.65
CA ASN A 82 9.92 -10.07 -15.23
C ASN A 82 9.77 -9.12 -16.45
N THR A 83 10.40 -7.95 -16.37
CA THR A 83 10.40 -6.91 -17.42
C THR A 83 11.63 -6.97 -18.34
N GLY A 84 12.43 -8.05 -18.27
CA GLY A 84 13.67 -8.22 -19.02
C GLY A 84 14.89 -7.56 -18.37
N LYS A 85 14.75 -7.03 -17.15
CA LYS A 85 15.80 -6.27 -16.45
C LYS A 85 16.34 -7.01 -15.20
N GLY A 86 16.57 -8.31 -15.34
CA GLY A 86 17.06 -9.18 -14.27
C GLY A 86 16.00 -10.14 -13.74
N THR A 87 16.39 -10.98 -12.79
CA THR A 87 15.51 -12.02 -12.23
C THR A 87 14.71 -11.45 -11.06
N PRO A 88 13.36 -11.45 -11.13
CA PRO A 88 12.54 -11.03 -10.00
C PRO A 88 12.76 -11.92 -8.78
N PHE A 89 12.74 -11.33 -7.59
CA PHE A 89 12.85 -12.04 -6.33
C PHE A 89 11.99 -11.34 -5.28
N ILE A 90 11.74 -12.01 -4.15
CA ILE A 90 11.09 -11.42 -2.99
C ILE A 90 11.68 -12.05 -1.73
N SER A 91 11.94 -11.22 -0.72
CA SER A 91 12.56 -11.66 0.54
C SER A 91 11.51 -11.99 1.60
N ALA A 92 10.43 -11.21 1.67
CA ALA A 92 9.31 -11.48 2.58
C ALA A 92 7.98 -10.95 2.03
N ILE A 93 6.90 -11.63 2.40
CA ILE A 93 5.52 -11.16 2.22
C ILE A 93 4.87 -11.15 3.61
N GLU A 94 4.40 -10.00 4.06
CA GLU A 94 3.75 -9.81 5.35
C GLU A 94 2.31 -9.34 5.14
N LEU A 95 1.36 -9.92 5.88
CA LEU A 95 -0.04 -9.52 5.86
C LEU A 95 -0.48 -9.19 7.29
N ARG A 96 -0.98 -7.97 7.50
CA ARG A 96 -1.48 -7.51 8.80
C ARG A 96 -2.94 -7.11 8.66
N PRO A 97 -3.89 -7.75 9.37
CA PRO A 97 -5.28 -7.33 9.34
C PRO A 97 -5.42 -5.93 9.95
N LEU A 98 -6.18 -5.07 9.29
CA LEU A 98 -6.51 -3.72 9.75
C LEU A 98 -7.95 -3.68 10.28
N ASN A 99 -8.28 -2.60 10.96
CA ASN A 99 -9.69 -2.29 11.24
C ASN A 99 -10.40 -1.95 9.92
N ASN A 100 -11.48 -2.68 9.60
CA ASN A 100 -12.26 -2.49 8.39
C ASN A 100 -12.94 -1.10 8.29
N GLU A 101 -13.13 -0.41 9.41
CA GLU A 101 -13.69 0.96 9.45
C GLU A 101 -12.64 2.04 9.17
N ALA A 102 -11.35 1.72 9.26
CA ALA A 102 -10.27 2.64 8.93
C ALA A 102 -9.99 2.61 7.42
N TYR A 103 -9.60 3.75 6.83
CA TYR A 103 -9.18 3.88 5.42
C TYR A 103 -10.31 3.68 4.37
N VAL A 104 -11.59 3.80 4.74
CA VAL A 104 -12.73 3.34 3.91
C VAL A 104 -12.99 4.12 2.61
N LEU A 105 -12.39 5.30 2.41
CA LEU A 105 -12.71 6.14 1.25
C LEU A 105 -12.28 5.51 -0.09
N PHE A 106 -11.30 4.60 -0.06
CA PHE A 106 -10.78 3.94 -1.25
C PHE A 106 -10.65 2.43 -1.04
N SER A 107 -10.72 1.71 -2.15
CA SER A 107 -10.61 0.25 -2.21
C SER A 107 -9.15 -0.19 -2.05
N GLU A 108 -8.23 0.46 -2.77
CA GLU A 108 -6.80 0.16 -2.76
C GLU A 108 -5.93 1.41 -2.59
N LEU A 109 -5.07 1.37 -1.57
CA LEU A 109 -4.18 2.46 -1.19
C LEU A 109 -2.74 1.96 -1.08
N SER A 110 -1.89 2.35 -2.02
CA SER A 110 -0.45 2.10 -1.93
C SER A 110 0.18 3.14 -1.03
N THR A 111 1.01 2.74 -0.06
CA THR A 111 1.69 3.69 0.82
C THR A 111 2.72 4.46 0.02
N PHE A 112 2.58 5.79 -0.02
CA PHE A 112 3.55 6.68 -0.61
C PHE A 112 4.59 7.09 0.43
N SER A 113 4.14 7.51 1.61
CA SER A 113 5.01 7.78 2.76
C SER A 113 4.24 7.68 4.08
N ARG A 114 4.96 7.38 5.16
CA ARG A 114 4.42 7.36 6.52
C ARG A 114 5.46 7.86 7.50
N TYR A 115 5.22 9.03 8.07
CA TYR A 115 6.20 9.71 8.89
C TYR A 115 5.73 9.91 10.33
N ASP A 116 6.62 9.61 11.27
CA ASP A 116 6.65 10.22 12.59
C ASP A 116 7.43 11.53 12.46
N LEU A 117 6.74 12.66 12.57
CA LEU A 117 7.36 13.97 12.37
C LEU A 117 8.23 14.39 13.56
N GLY A 118 7.95 13.82 14.73
CA GLY A 118 8.60 14.18 15.98
C GLY A 118 9.72 13.24 16.38
N SER A 119 10.19 12.32 15.52
CA SER A 119 11.22 11.35 15.88
C SER A 119 12.33 11.23 14.85
N ASN A 120 13.49 10.76 15.32
CA ASN A 120 14.65 10.42 14.49
C ASN A 120 14.88 8.90 14.42
N ARG A 121 13.85 8.12 14.78
CA ARG A 121 13.88 6.67 14.78
C ARG A 121 12.70 6.12 13.98
N GLU A 122 12.90 4.93 13.44
CA GLU A 122 11.84 4.14 12.85
C GLU A 122 11.10 3.34 13.93
N TYR A 123 9.77 3.26 13.83
CA TYR A 123 8.93 2.41 14.68
C TYR A 123 8.07 1.46 13.84
N ARG A 124 7.86 0.24 14.35
CA ARG A 124 7.01 -0.79 13.72
C ARG A 124 6.45 -1.78 14.75
N TYR A 125 6.29 -3.06 14.39
CA TYR A 125 5.87 -4.12 15.30
C TYR A 125 6.52 -4.05 16.69
N LYS A 126 5.70 -4.35 17.72
CA LYS A 126 5.84 -4.06 19.16
C LYS A 126 5.26 -2.71 19.57
N ASP A 127 5.50 -1.66 18.79
CA ASP A 127 4.96 -0.32 19.07
C ASP A 127 3.63 -0.10 18.34
N ASP A 128 3.53 -0.55 17.08
CA ASP A 128 2.31 -0.49 16.26
C ASP A 128 1.63 -1.86 16.15
N VAL A 129 0.35 -1.90 16.54
CA VAL A 129 -0.49 -3.12 16.48
C VAL A 129 -0.76 -3.59 15.04
N TYR A 130 -0.70 -2.68 14.06
CA TYR A 130 -0.82 -3.00 12.65
C TYR A 130 0.55 -3.21 11.98
N ASP A 131 1.65 -3.10 12.74
CA ASP A 131 3.03 -3.20 12.25
C ASP A 131 3.26 -2.28 11.03
N ARG A 132 2.65 -1.10 10.98
CA ARG A 132 3.02 -0.08 10.00
C ARG A 132 4.44 0.38 10.29
N ILE A 133 5.21 0.67 9.25
CA ILE A 133 6.53 1.30 9.38
C ILE A 133 6.30 2.81 9.44
N TRP A 134 6.73 3.42 10.54
CA TRP A 134 6.76 4.87 10.74
C TRP A 134 8.19 5.35 10.59
N GLU A 135 8.47 6.04 9.50
CA GLU A 135 9.80 6.54 9.20
C GLU A 135 10.03 7.89 9.90
N PRO A 136 11.26 8.20 10.33
CA PRO A 136 11.59 9.52 10.80
C PRO A 136 11.51 10.54 9.66
N TYR A 137 11.05 11.75 9.97
CA TYR A 137 11.10 12.87 9.02
C TYR A 137 12.32 13.76 9.32
N GLU A 138 13.02 14.18 8.27
CA GLU A 138 14.12 15.15 8.43
C GLU A 138 13.54 16.49 8.88
N LEU A 139 13.83 16.85 10.14
CA LEU A 139 13.32 18.08 10.73
C LEU A 139 13.86 19.30 10.00
N SER A 140 12.94 20.06 9.38
CA SER A 140 13.25 21.39 8.86
C SER A 140 13.76 22.30 9.98
N SER A 141 14.72 23.18 9.66
CA SER A 141 15.24 24.18 10.60
C SER A 141 14.17 25.14 11.15
N ASP A 142 13.03 25.25 10.45
CA ASP A 142 11.91 26.10 10.84
C ASP A 142 10.99 25.43 11.87
N TRP A 143 11.24 24.15 12.18
CA TRP A 143 10.43 23.35 13.10
C TRP A 143 11.20 23.03 14.37
N ARG A 144 10.46 22.88 15.47
CA ARG A 144 10.98 22.31 16.71
C ARG A 144 10.14 21.12 17.13
N GLN A 145 10.80 20.15 17.71
CA GLN A 145 10.20 18.95 18.25
C GLN A 145 9.61 19.22 19.64
N LEU A 146 8.42 18.69 19.90
CA LEU A 146 7.76 18.62 21.20
C LEU A 146 7.70 17.15 21.61
N ASN A 147 8.07 16.86 22.86
CA ASN A 147 8.10 15.51 23.39
C ASN A 147 7.33 15.44 24.71
N ALA A 148 6.54 14.39 24.87
CA ALA A 148 5.87 14.05 26.11
C ALA A 148 6.16 12.59 26.47
N SER A 149 6.08 12.28 27.76
CA SER A 149 5.98 10.89 28.20
C SER A 149 4.53 10.47 28.06
N LEU A 150 4.28 9.48 27.19
CA LEU A 150 2.95 8.95 26.92
C LEU A 150 3.05 7.44 26.72
N ASN A 151 2.32 6.68 27.52
CA ASN A 151 2.24 5.24 27.39
C ASN A 151 0.95 4.83 26.66
N ASN A 152 0.88 3.60 26.13
CA ASN A 152 -0.29 3.11 25.38
C ASN A 152 -1.62 3.21 26.16
N ASP A 153 -1.62 2.99 27.47
CA ASP A 153 -2.83 3.03 28.31
C ASP A 153 -3.31 4.47 28.61
N GLU A 154 -2.47 5.48 28.38
CA GLU A 154 -2.77 6.88 28.66
C GLU A 154 -3.32 7.64 27.44
N LEU A 155 -3.13 7.09 26.24
CA LEU A 155 -3.60 7.69 25.00
C LEU A 155 -5.02 7.21 24.70
N VAL A 156 -5.96 8.15 24.62
CA VAL A 156 -7.31 7.85 24.11
C VAL A 156 -7.20 7.64 22.59
N GLN A 157 -7.41 6.40 22.17
CA GLN A 157 -7.21 5.96 20.79
C GLN A 157 -8.42 6.20 19.89
N ASN A 158 -8.17 6.39 18.60
CA ASN A 158 -9.18 6.38 17.55
C ASN A 158 -9.11 5.08 16.71
N ILE A 159 -9.94 4.98 15.66
CA ILE A 159 -10.05 3.77 14.83
C ILE A 159 -8.77 3.42 14.04
N TYR A 160 -7.91 4.41 13.76
CA TYR A 160 -6.62 4.25 13.06
C TYR A 160 -5.53 3.73 13.98
N LYS A 161 -5.75 3.77 15.31
CA LYS A 161 -4.82 3.32 16.35
C LYS A 161 -3.36 3.69 16.08
N PRO A 162 -3.01 4.97 15.83
CA PRO A 162 -1.61 5.35 15.74
C PRO A 162 -0.89 4.98 17.06
N PRO A 163 0.35 4.47 17.00
CA PRO A 163 1.04 3.98 18.18
C PRO A 163 1.36 5.13 19.14
N ALA A 164 1.28 4.89 20.46
CA ALA A 164 1.44 5.99 21.43
C ALA A 164 2.83 6.61 21.39
N ILE A 165 3.87 5.85 21.02
CA ILE A 165 5.23 6.37 20.84
C ILE A 165 5.28 7.46 19.76
N VAL A 166 4.59 7.27 18.63
CA VAL A 166 4.48 8.27 17.55
C VAL A 166 3.63 9.45 17.98
N MET A 167 2.57 9.21 18.75
CA MET A 167 1.71 10.27 19.28
C MET A 167 2.30 10.99 20.51
N SER A 168 3.42 10.50 21.05
CA SER A 168 4.13 11.11 22.19
C SER A 168 5.04 12.26 21.76
N THR A 169 5.32 12.33 20.47
CA THR A 169 6.17 13.35 19.85
C THR A 169 5.40 14.13 18.80
N ALA A 170 5.75 15.39 18.61
CA ALA A 170 5.14 16.25 17.61
C ALA A 170 6.10 17.32 17.11
N VAL A 171 5.72 18.00 16.04
CA VAL A 171 6.42 19.19 15.54
C VAL A 171 5.55 20.42 15.64
N THR A 172 6.21 21.56 15.83
CA THR A 172 5.59 22.88 15.81
C THR A 172 6.56 23.90 15.22
N PRO A 173 6.10 24.97 14.55
CA PRO A 173 6.97 26.04 14.07
C PRO A 173 7.81 26.69 15.18
N VAL A 174 9.08 26.99 14.89
CA VAL A 174 9.96 27.78 15.78
C VAL A 174 9.42 29.20 15.93
N ASN A 175 9.01 29.81 14.81
CA ASN A 175 8.30 31.08 14.80
C ASN A 175 6.82 30.83 15.08
N ALA A 176 6.33 31.29 16.23
CA ALA A 176 4.97 31.03 16.70
C ALA A 176 3.86 31.55 15.77
N SER A 177 4.16 32.48 14.85
CA SER A 177 3.22 33.01 13.86
C SER A 177 3.37 32.37 12.48
N ALA A 178 4.42 31.57 12.25
CA ALA A 178 4.62 30.89 10.97
C ALA A 178 3.69 29.67 10.85
N PRO A 179 3.30 29.30 9.61
CA PRO A 179 2.58 28.06 9.38
C PRO A 179 3.50 26.84 9.53
N LEU A 180 2.92 25.69 9.87
CA LEU A 180 3.59 24.39 9.73
C LEU A 180 3.26 23.84 8.34
N GLN A 181 4.26 23.62 7.48
CA GLN A 181 4.07 23.30 6.06
C GLN A 181 4.74 22.01 5.64
N PHE A 182 3.94 21.01 5.28
CA PHE A 182 4.44 19.75 4.74
C PHE A 182 4.26 19.72 3.22
N HIS A 183 5.32 19.38 2.49
CA HIS A 183 5.35 19.39 1.03
C HIS A 183 5.86 18.05 0.50
N TRP A 184 5.28 17.59 -0.60
CA TRP A 184 5.80 16.48 -1.39
C TRP A 184 5.46 16.67 -2.87
N ASP A 185 6.32 16.13 -3.72
CA ASP A 185 6.08 16.04 -5.15
C ASP A 185 5.48 14.68 -5.50
N ALA A 186 4.60 14.68 -6.49
CA ALA A 186 4.01 13.46 -6.99
C ALA A 186 4.89 12.77 -8.04
N ASP A 187 4.83 11.45 -8.09
CA ASP A 187 5.48 10.68 -9.14
C ASP A 187 4.83 10.94 -10.52
N ASN A 188 3.52 11.17 -10.54
CA ASN A 188 2.76 11.48 -11.75
C ASN A 188 1.70 12.57 -11.51
N VAL A 189 1.51 13.45 -12.49
CA VAL A 189 0.51 14.54 -12.46
C VAL A 189 -0.92 14.06 -12.28
N ASN A 190 -1.23 12.81 -12.67
CA ASN A 190 -2.58 12.24 -12.56
C ASN A 190 -2.81 11.44 -11.27
N ASP A 191 -1.82 11.36 -10.38
CA ASP A 191 -1.96 10.60 -9.15
C ASP A 191 -2.99 11.26 -8.20
N GLN A 192 -3.71 10.43 -7.46
CA GLN A 192 -4.62 10.86 -6.41
C GLN A 192 -4.10 10.38 -5.07
N TYR A 193 -4.11 11.27 -4.09
CA TYR A 193 -3.58 11.01 -2.76
C TYR A 193 -4.69 10.98 -1.72
N TYR A 194 -4.58 10.03 -0.80
CA TYR A 194 -5.34 9.96 0.44
C TYR A 194 -4.37 10.25 1.59
N ILE A 195 -4.70 11.22 2.43
CA ILE A 195 -3.80 11.72 3.47
C ILE A 195 -4.47 11.59 4.83
N CYS A 196 -3.74 11.03 5.80
CA CYS A 196 -4.09 11.02 7.21
C CYS A 196 -3.18 11.99 7.98
N LEU A 197 -3.77 12.97 8.64
CA LEU A 197 -3.08 13.84 9.59
C LEU A 197 -3.39 13.38 11.00
N HIS A 198 -2.38 12.87 11.70
CA HIS A 198 -2.50 12.41 13.08
C HIS A 198 -2.02 13.49 14.04
N TYR A 199 -2.88 13.89 14.98
CA TYR A 199 -2.54 14.88 15.98
C TYR A 199 -3.13 14.56 17.35
N THR A 200 -2.42 15.00 18.38
CA THR A 200 -2.86 15.08 19.76
C THR A 200 -2.14 16.26 20.42
N GLU A 201 -2.74 16.88 21.45
CA GLU A 201 -1.99 17.83 22.26
C GLU A 201 -1.06 17.04 23.19
N VAL A 202 0.25 17.27 23.07
CA VAL A 202 1.29 16.61 23.87
C VAL A 202 1.68 17.43 25.09
N GLU A 203 1.39 18.74 25.10
CA GLU A 203 1.70 19.64 26.20
C GLU A 203 0.47 19.86 27.09
N LYS A 204 0.63 19.78 28.41
CA LYS A 204 -0.46 20.14 29.33
C LYS A 204 -0.58 21.66 29.42
N LEU A 205 -1.48 22.23 28.62
CA LEU A 205 -1.66 23.67 28.50
C LEU A 205 -2.11 24.31 29.82
N ALA A 206 -1.56 25.48 30.15
CA ALA A 206 -2.06 26.32 31.23
C ALA A 206 -3.45 26.89 30.90
N GLY A 207 -4.20 27.35 31.91
CA GLY A 207 -5.57 27.84 31.70
C GLY A 207 -5.69 29.08 30.79
N ASN A 208 -4.58 29.79 30.55
CA ASN A 208 -4.48 30.92 29.63
C ASN A 208 -3.82 30.56 28.29
N GLU A 209 -3.46 29.30 28.07
CA GLU A 209 -2.87 28.81 26.84
C GLU A 209 -3.91 28.05 26.01
N THR A 210 -3.91 28.30 24.71
CA THR A 210 -4.81 27.66 23.75
C THR A 210 -4.03 27.30 22.49
N ARG A 211 -4.35 26.14 21.93
CA ARG A 211 -3.88 25.75 20.60
C ARG A 211 -5.07 25.56 19.67
N ALA A 212 -5.14 26.38 18.64
CA ALA A 212 -6.15 26.29 17.60
C ALA A 212 -5.56 26.69 16.24
N PHE A 213 -5.78 25.86 15.22
CA PHE A 213 -5.25 26.11 13.88
C PHE A 213 -6.22 25.71 12.76
N ASN A 214 -6.13 26.37 11.62
CA ASN A 214 -6.80 26.00 10.38
C ASN A 214 -5.84 25.19 9.49
N ILE A 215 -6.39 24.42 8.57
CA ILE A 215 -5.63 23.62 7.62
C ILE A 215 -6.01 24.04 6.21
N THR A 216 -5.00 24.30 5.39
CA THR A 216 -5.13 24.54 3.95
C THR A 216 -4.45 23.44 3.15
N LEU A 217 -4.99 23.16 1.98
CA LEU A 217 -4.45 22.23 0.99
C LEU A 217 -4.16 23.04 -0.27
N ASN A 218 -2.91 23.07 -0.70
CA ASN A 218 -2.45 23.85 -1.86
C ASN A 218 -2.87 25.34 -1.82
N GLY A 219 -2.96 25.91 -0.61
CA GLY A 219 -3.37 27.29 -0.37
C GLY A 219 -4.86 27.50 -0.08
N ASP A 220 -5.72 26.55 -0.44
CA ASP A 220 -7.16 26.64 -0.23
C ASP A 220 -7.56 26.15 1.16
N PHE A 221 -8.50 26.85 1.82
CA PHE A 221 -9.03 26.42 3.11
C PHE A 221 -9.73 25.07 2.99
N TRP A 222 -9.32 24.12 3.82
CA TRP A 222 -9.90 22.78 3.84
C TRP A 222 -10.67 22.50 5.13
N TYR A 223 -10.07 22.73 6.29
CA TYR A 223 -10.67 22.37 7.57
C TYR A 223 -10.19 23.25 8.71
N GLY A 224 -11.07 23.51 9.69
CA GLY A 224 -10.72 24.20 10.92
C GLY A 224 -11.88 25.02 11.50
N PRO A 225 -11.68 25.59 12.70
CA PRO A 225 -10.49 25.46 13.52
C PRO A 225 -10.37 24.08 14.17
N VAL A 226 -9.17 23.50 14.12
CA VAL A 226 -8.79 22.31 14.87
C VAL A 226 -8.36 22.72 16.26
N ILE A 227 -8.91 22.07 17.29
CA ILE A 227 -8.52 22.25 18.69
C ILE A 227 -8.08 20.87 19.21
N PRO A 228 -6.77 20.57 19.22
CA PRO A 228 -6.27 19.30 19.71
C PRO A 228 -6.58 19.12 21.20
N LYS A 229 -6.92 17.89 21.58
CA LYS A 229 -7.13 17.52 22.98
C LYS A 229 -5.91 16.82 23.55
N TYR A 230 -5.66 17.06 24.84
CA TYR A 230 -4.52 16.49 25.54
C TYR A 230 -4.65 14.96 25.64
N ARG A 231 -3.68 14.24 25.08
CA ARG A 231 -3.61 12.76 25.08
C ARG A 231 -4.84 12.05 24.47
N GLU A 232 -5.49 12.68 23.49
CA GLU A 232 -6.53 12.06 22.66
C GLU A 232 -6.09 12.10 21.20
N ALA A 233 -5.94 10.92 20.57
CA ALA A 233 -5.51 10.79 19.19
C ALA A 233 -6.67 11.13 18.25
N HIS A 234 -6.45 12.12 17.40
CA HIS A 234 -7.36 12.45 16.30
C HIS A 234 -6.67 12.21 14.97
N THR A 235 -7.44 11.75 14.00
CA THR A 235 -7.00 11.60 12.60
C THR A 235 -7.96 12.39 11.73
N LEU A 236 -7.44 13.38 11.01
CA LEU A 236 -8.19 14.02 9.92
C LEU A 236 -7.77 13.42 8.60
N ILE A 237 -8.72 13.27 7.69
CA ILE A 237 -8.54 12.58 6.42
C ILE A 237 -8.91 13.52 5.31
N THR A 238 -8.08 13.60 4.27
CA THR A 238 -8.40 14.31 3.06
C THR A 238 -7.95 13.56 1.81
N THR A 239 -8.47 14.01 0.67
CA THR A 239 -8.05 13.54 -0.64
C THR A 239 -7.60 14.73 -1.47
N ILE A 240 -6.53 14.52 -2.24
CA ILE A 240 -6.03 15.53 -3.17
C ILE A 240 -5.90 14.88 -4.54
N SER A 241 -6.55 15.48 -5.53
CA SER A 241 -6.28 15.18 -6.94
C SER A 241 -5.16 16.12 -7.38
N ASN A 242 -4.03 15.54 -7.77
CA ASN A 242 -2.76 16.25 -7.93
C ASN A 242 -2.77 17.33 -9.03
N THR A 243 -1.89 18.33 -8.86
CA THR A 243 -1.48 19.30 -9.91
C THR A 243 0.04 19.26 -10.22
N GLY A 244 0.78 18.35 -9.59
CA GLY A 244 2.22 18.13 -9.69
C GLY A 244 2.89 18.13 -8.32
N SER A 245 2.72 19.24 -7.60
CA SER A 245 3.37 19.56 -6.32
C SER A 245 2.29 19.83 -5.26
N ASN A 246 2.36 19.14 -4.12
CA ASN A 246 1.31 19.19 -3.10
C ASN A 246 1.83 19.76 -1.78
N GLN A 247 0.98 20.53 -1.09
CA GLN A 247 1.32 21.17 0.16
C GLN A 247 0.14 21.16 1.14
N ILE A 248 0.42 20.79 2.39
CA ILE A 248 -0.49 20.93 3.52
C ILE A 248 0.08 22.00 4.44
N SER A 249 -0.73 23.00 4.79
CA SER A 249 -0.31 24.05 5.72
C SER A 249 -1.26 24.13 6.91
N LEU A 250 -0.72 24.07 8.13
CA LEU A 250 -1.45 24.35 9.35
C LEU A 250 -1.16 25.78 9.79
N LEU A 251 -2.19 26.58 9.99
CA LEU A 251 -2.10 28.01 10.27
C LEU A 251 -2.71 28.33 11.64
N LYS A 252 -1.93 28.96 12.51
CA LYS A 252 -2.40 29.43 13.81
C LYS A 252 -3.61 30.35 13.65
N THR A 253 -4.67 30.15 14.45
CA THR A 253 -5.81 31.08 14.48
C THR A 253 -5.53 32.28 15.38
N GLU A 254 -6.25 33.38 15.19
CA GLU A 254 -6.13 34.59 16.01
C GLU A 254 -6.44 34.35 17.49
N MET A 255 -7.28 33.36 17.81
CA MET A 255 -7.66 33.00 19.17
C MET A 255 -6.66 32.06 19.86
N SER A 256 -5.66 31.57 19.13
CA SER A 256 -4.65 30.64 19.65
C SER A 256 -3.49 31.40 20.28
N THR A 257 -3.03 30.98 21.45
CA THR A 257 -1.75 31.50 21.99
C THR A 257 -0.55 30.72 21.44
N LEU A 258 -0.74 29.42 21.17
CA LEU A 258 0.31 28.52 20.71
C LEU A 258 0.27 28.29 19.19
N PRO A 259 1.43 27.98 18.57
CA PRO A 259 1.50 27.59 17.16
C PRO A 259 0.81 26.24 16.86
N PRO A 260 0.60 25.87 15.59
CA PRO A 260 0.02 24.56 15.23
C PRO A 260 0.90 23.39 15.67
N ILE A 261 0.30 22.20 15.77
CA ILE A 261 0.98 20.96 16.16
C ILE A 261 0.57 19.83 15.23
N LEU A 262 1.51 18.95 14.90
CA LEU A 262 1.25 17.72 14.15
C LEU A 262 2.19 16.62 14.65
N ASN A 263 1.66 15.42 14.88
CA ASN A 263 2.43 14.28 15.38
C ASN A 263 2.96 13.45 14.21
N ALA A 264 2.07 13.06 13.31
CA ALA A 264 2.38 12.10 12.25
C ALA A 264 1.54 12.35 11.00
N ILE A 265 2.03 11.86 9.88
CA ILE A 265 1.34 11.91 8.59
C ILE A 265 1.46 10.58 7.86
N GLU A 266 0.35 10.10 7.29
CA GLU A 266 0.34 8.99 6.34
C GLU A 266 -0.14 9.53 5.00
N ILE A 267 0.58 9.23 3.92
CA ILE A 267 0.22 9.59 2.55
C ILE A 267 0.14 8.31 1.74
N TYR A 268 -1.01 8.11 1.10
CA TYR A 268 -1.27 6.98 0.24
C TYR A 268 -1.58 7.44 -1.17
N LYS A 269 -1.04 6.74 -2.15
CA LYS A 269 -1.44 6.84 -3.55
C LYS A 269 -2.61 5.89 -3.81
N ARG A 270 -3.69 6.41 -4.39
CA ARG A 270 -4.79 5.58 -4.88
C ARG A 270 -4.31 4.73 -6.04
N ILE A 271 -4.59 3.44 -5.99
CA ILE A 271 -4.37 2.53 -7.12
C ILE A 271 -5.72 2.16 -7.72
N ASP A 272 -5.78 2.08 -9.05
CA ASP A 272 -6.96 1.63 -9.77
C ASP A 272 -6.79 0.16 -10.18
N PHE A 273 -7.51 -0.74 -9.51
CA PHE A 273 -7.58 -2.15 -9.87
C PHE A 273 -8.82 -2.44 -10.74
N SER A 274 -8.87 -1.78 -11.90
CA SER A 274 -9.99 -1.92 -12.84
C SER A 274 -9.96 -3.20 -13.68
N GLN A 275 -8.79 -3.87 -13.79
CA GLN A 275 -8.70 -5.13 -14.53
C GLN A 275 -9.39 -6.25 -13.74
N SER A 276 -10.46 -6.80 -14.31
CA SER A 276 -11.13 -7.99 -13.78
C SER A 276 -10.29 -9.24 -14.01
N GLU A 277 -10.40 -10.19 -13.09
CA GLU A 277 -9.81 -11.53 -13.20
C GLU A 277 -10.61 -12.42 -14.16
N THR A 278 -10.02 -13.54 -14.56
CA THR A 278 -10.70 -14.62 -15.29
C THR A 278 -11.84 -15.18 -14.42
N LEU A 279 -12.93 -15.65 -15.03
CA LEU A 279 -14.02 -16.23 -14.26
C LEU A 279 -13.52 -17.35 -13.35
N GLN A 280 -13.87 -17.27 -12.07
CA GLN A 280 -13.37 -18.16 -11.04
C GLN A 280 -13.61 -19.65 -11.32
N ASP A 281 -14.76 -20.01 -11.89
CA ASP A 281 -15.06 -21.39 -12.27
C ASP A 281 -14.09 -21.93 -13.34
N ASP A 282 -13.70 -21.08 -14.30
CA ASP A 282 -12.72 -21.42 -15.32
C ASP A 282 -11.31 -21.56 -14.68
N VAL A 283 -10.96 -20.68 -13.74
CA VAL A 283 -9.70 -20.76 -12.97
C VAL A 283 -9.61 -22.05 -12.15
N ILE A 284 -10.69 -22.43 -11.46
CA ILE A 284 -10.79 -23.67 -10.69
C ILE A 284 -10.68 -24.88 -11.61
N ALA A 285 -11.38 -24.87 -12.76
CA ALA A 285 -11.31 -25.93 -13.74
C ALA A 285 -9.86 -26.12 -14.24
N MET A 286 -9.19 -25.03 -14.61
CA MET A 286 -7.80 -25.05 -15.07
C MET A 286 -6.80 -25.50 -14.00
N THR A 287 -6.99 -25.07 -12.76
CA THR A 287 -6.17 -25.52 -11.63
C THR A 287 -6.28 -27.04 -11.44
N ASN A 288 -7.49 -27.59 -11.54
CA ASN A 288 -7.71 -29.02 -11.45
C ASN A 288 -7.13 -29.80 -12.64
N ILE A 289 -7.20 -29.25 -13.86
CA ILE A 289 -6.56 -29.81 -15.05
C ILE A 289 -5.04 -29.85 -14.87
N ASN A 290 -4.45 -28.75 -14.38
CA ASN A 290 -3.02 -28.70 -14.10
C ASN A 290 -2.60 -29.73 -13.05
N ASN A 291 -3.36 -29.86 -11.97
CA ASN A 291 -3.09 -30.86 -10.93
C ASN A 291 -3.23 -32.31 -11.42
N ALA A 292 -4.18 -32.56 -12.33
CA ALA A 292 -4.41 -33.90 -12.88
C ALA A 292 -3.28 -34.35 -13.81
N TYR A 293 -2.69 -33.42 -14.57
CA TYR A 293 -1.75 -33.72 -15.64
C TYR A 293 -0.31 -33.28 -15.38
N GLY A 294 -0.08 -32.41 -14.41
CA GLY A 294 1.25 -31.86 -14.11
C GLY A 294 1.83 -31.05 -15.26
N VAL A 295 1.02 -30.22 -15.94
CA VAL A 295 1.45 -29.48 -17.14
C VAL A 295 2.54 -28.46 -16.76
N ALA A 296 3.77 -28.72 -17.21
CA ALA A 296 4.92 -27.86 -16.95
C ALA A 296 5.02 -26.72 -17.97
N ARG A 297 4.15 -25.72 -17.85
CA ARG A 297 4.13 -24.48 -18.68
C ARG A 297 4.19 -23.23 -17.79
N ASN A 298 4.02 -22.05 -18.38
CA ASN A 298 3.88 -20.76 -17.66
C ASN A 298 2.59 -20.62 -16.83
N TRP A 299 1.93 -21.72 -16.45
CA TRP A 299 0.63 -21.75 -15.80
C TRP A 299 0.74 -21.34 -14.32
N GLN A 300 0.82 -20.03 -14.09
CA GLN A 300 0.91 -19.39 -12.78
C GLN A 300 0.05 -18.12 -12.72
N GLY A 301 -0.63 -17.90 -11.60
CA GLY A 301 -1.52 -16.75 -11.41
C GLY A 301 -2.85 -16.89 -12.15
N ASP A 302 -3.35 -15.78 -12.67
CA ASP A 302 -4.57 -15.74 -13.48
C ASP A 302 -4.31 -16.29 -14.91
N PRO A 303 -5.19 -17.16 -15.47
CA PRO A 303 -4.99 -17.79 -16.77
C PRO A 303 -4.99 -16.85 -17.98
N CYS A 304 -5.83 -15.82 -17.97
CA CYS A 304 -6.05 -14.96 -19.14
C CYS A 304 -5.34 -13.61 -19.04
N PHE A 305 -5.11 -13.13 -17.82
CA PHE A 305 -4.57 -11.80 -17.57
C PHE A 305 -3.35 -11.78 -16.65
N PRO A 306 -2.47 -10.76 -16.80
CA PRO A 306 -2.41 -9.80 -17.91
C PRO A 306 -2.18 -10.49 -19.26
N VAL A 307 -2.74 -9.96 -20.36
CA VAL A 307 -2.75 -10.61 -21.69
C VAL A 307 -1.36 -11.03 -22.18
N ASN A 308 -0.35 -10.20 -21.92
CA ASN A 308 1.05 -10.49 -22.26
C ASN A 308 1.64 -11.71 -21.53
N TYR A 309 0.96 -12.19 -20.50
CA TYR A 309 1.35 -13.32 -19.64
C TYR A 309 0.25 -14.38 -19.54
N MET A 310 -0.68 -14.39 -20.50
CA MET A 310 -1.67 -15.46 -20.65
C MET A 310 -0.99 -16.82 -20.68
N TRP A 311 -1.66 -17.81 -20.11
CA TRP A 311 -1.13 -19.17 -20.06
C TRP A 311 -0.98 -19.76 -21.46
N GLU A 312 0.15 -20.41 -21.69
CA GLU A 312 0.51 -21.05 -22.95
C GLU A 312 -0.48 -22.16 -23.28
N GLY A 313 -1.00 -22.09 -24.51
CA GLY A 313 -2.05 -22.98 -25.00
C GLY A 313 -3.46 -22.51 -24.67
N LEU A 314 -3.66 -21.38 -23.97
CA LEU A 314 -4.98 -20.82 -23.79
C LEU A 314 -5.31 -19.75 -24.82
N ASN A 315 -6.60 -19.61 -25.10
CA ASN A 315 -7.18 -18.39 -25.64
C ASN A 315 -8.39 -18.03 -24.78
N CYS A 316 -8.62 -16.73 -24.58
CA CYS A 316 -9.69 -16.24 -23.74
C CYS A 316 -10.51 -15.17 -24.46
N SER A 317 -11.76 -14.99 -24.03
CA SER A 317 -12.56 -13.86 -24.47
C SER A 317 -12.00 -12.57 -23.88
N ILE A 318 -11.42 -11.72 -24.72
CA ILE A 318 -10.88 -10.41 -24.33
C ILE A 318 -11.90 -9.35 -24.75
N ASP A 319 -12.96 -9.20 -23.96
CA ASP A 319 -13.97 -8.17 -24.19
C ASP A 319 -14.00 -7.29 -22.95
N GLY A 320 -13.58 -6.03 -23.07
CA GLY A 320 -13.21 -5.17 -21.92
C GLY A 320 -14.32 -4.91 -20.89
N ASN A 321 -15.56 -5.27 -21.19
CA ASN A 321 -16.72 -5.13 -20.30
C ASN A 321 -17.21 -6.47 -19.72
N ASN A 322 -16.73 -7.60 -20.22
CA ASN A 322 -17.17 -8.93 -19.79
C ASN A 322 -16.06 -9.64 -19.03
N ILE A 323 -16.45 -10.44 -18.02
CA ILE A 323 -15.52 -11.33 -17.31
C ILE A 323 -14.90 -12.27 -18.34
N SER A 324 -13.56 -12.38 -18.33
CA SER A 324 -12.87 -13.21 -19.31
C SER A 324 -13.13 -14.70 -19.07
N ARG A 325 -13.37 -15.41 -20.17
CA ARG A 325 -13.70 -16.83 -20.22
C ARG A 325 -12.70 -17.55 -21.11
N ILE A 326 -12.36 -18.78 -20.76
CA ILE A 326 -11.45 -19.61 -21.58
C ILE A 326 -12.24 -20.17 -22.76
N THR A 327 -11.75 -19.89 -23.98
CA THR A 327 -12.39 -20.31 -25.24
C THR A 327 -11.56 -21.35 -25.99
N SER A 328 -10.26 -21.47 -25.69
CA SER A 328 -9.39 -22.50 -26.25
C SER A 328 -8.47 -23.07 -25.18
N LEU A 329 -8.23 -24.38 -25.23
CA LEU A 329 -7.26 -25.09 -24.40
C LEU A 329 -6.48 -26.06 -25.28
N ASP A 330 -5.23 -25.74 -25.60
CA ASP A 330 -4.32 -26.58 -26.37
C ASP A 330 -3.39 -27.35 -25.41
N LEU A 331 -3.64 -28.64 -25.28
CA LEU A 331 -2.82 -29.56 -24.50
C LEU A 331 -1.81 -30.35 -25.34
N SER A 332 -1.68 -30.04 -26.63
CA SER A 332 -0.74 -30.71 -27.54
C SER A 332 0.69 -30.65 -27.00
N SER A 333 1.49 -31.66 -27.34
CA SER A 333 2.90 -31.78 -26.91
C SER A 333 3.13 -31.83 -25.39
N SER A 334 2.08 -32.11 -24.59
CA SER A 334 2.20 -32.22 -23.12
C SER A 334 2.35 -33.65 -22.61
N GLU A 335 2.51 -34.63 -23.51
CA GLU A 335 2.72 -36.06 -23.19
C GLU A 335 1.72 -36.64 -22.17
N LEU A 336 0.47 -36.20 -22.26
CA LEU A 336 -0.58 -36.56 -21.30
C LEU A 336 -0.82 -38.07 -21.27
N THR A 337 -0.94 -38.63 -20.07
CA THR A 337 -1.31 -40.03 -19.84
C THR A 337 -2.52 -40.13 -18.89
N GLY A 338 -3.26 -41.22 -18.96
CA GLY A 338 -4.42 -41.46 -18.11
C GLY A 338 -5.75 -41.01 -18.70
N ASN A 339 -6.75 -40.81 -17.83
CA ASN A 339 -8.11 -40.46 -18.23
C ASN A 339 -8.27 -38.97 -18.47
N VAL A 340 -9.22 -38.60 -19.35
CA VAL A 340 -9.61 -37.21 -19.57
C VAL A 340 -10.22 -36.63 -18.29
N ALA A 341 -9.62 -35.57 -17.75
CA ALA A 341 -10.08 -34.87 -16.56
C ALA A 341 -11.49 -34.31 -16.75
N SER A 342 -12.42 -34.70 -15.88
CA SER A 342 -13.81 -34.21 -15.91
C SER A 342 -13.91 -32.69 -15.75
N SER A 343 -12.91 -32.05 -15.15
CA SER A 343 -12.79 -30.60 -15.03
C SER A 343 -12.81 -29.85 -16.37
N ILE A 344 -12.41 -30.48 -17.48
CA ILE A 344 -12.51 -29.88 -18.83
C ILE A 344 -13.97 -29.55 -19.17
N SER A 345 -14.92 -30.39 -18.73
CA SER A 345 -16.35 -30.13 -18.95
C SER A 345 -16.90 -28.90 -18.20
N LYS A 346 -16.13 -28.33 -17.26
CA LYS A 346 -16.50 -27.12 -16.52
C LYS A 346 -16.12 -25.83 -17.27
N LEU A 347 -15.29 -25.91 -18.30
CA LEU A 347 -14.99 -24.80 -19.20
C LEU A 347 -16.15 -24.60 -20.19
N THR A 348 -17.25 -24.01 -19.74
CA THR A 348 -18.51 -23.97 -20.50
C THR A 348 -18.47 -23.13 -21.78
N MET A 349 -17.44 -22.29 -21.93
CA MET A 349 -17.22 -21.43 -23.11
C MET A 349 -16.15 -21.98 -24.05
N LEU A 350 -15.63 -23.19 -23.79
CA LEU A 350 -14.59 -23.82 -24.59
C LEU A 350 -15.11 -24.16 -25.99
N GLN A 351 -14.42 -23.64 -27.01
CA GLN A 351 -14.72 -23.84 -28.44
C GLN A 351 -13.70 -24.79 -29.09
N HIS A 352 -12.46 -24.80 -28.57
CA HIS A 352 -11.34 -25.58 -29.09
C HIS A 352 -10.62 -26.32 -27.95
N LEU A 353 -10.34 -27.61 -28.15
CA LEU A 353 -9.59 -28.49 -27.24
C LEU A 353 -8.51 -29.26 -28.00
#